data_AF-A7N5M5-F1
#
_entry.id   AF-A7N5M5-F1
#
_cell.length_a   1.000
_cell.length_b   1.000
_cell.length_c   1.000
_cell.angle_alpha   90.00
_cell.angle_beta   90.00
_cell.angle_gamma   90.00
#
_symmetry.space_group_name_H-M   'P 1'
#
loop_
_entity.id
_entity.type
_entity.pdbx_description
1 polymer ?
#
loop_
_entity_poly.entity_id
_entity_poly.type
_entity_poly.pdbx_seq_one_letter_code
_entity_poly.pdbx_strand_id
1 'polypeptide(L)'
;MLYSQVPVEDTLWFKQRLQAPYSIEDLLGVSVRDFFSYDTRPKLAIFLRSVLLGWIGATDDTPALAILNLLNNKEGELHPCAPDAYSLGMDKPISDALINPLTHHLQKQGVQFHLGYKAQAIYPNKARTRIEGVRLHTDSTVLADYYVFALPAHVTQSLLAETSPALSYDYVLSHGF
;
A
#
# COMPACT_ATOMS: atom_id res chain seq x y z
N MET A 1 11.84 -3.83 35.27
CA MET A 1 10.43 -4.12 34.90
C MET A 1 10.38 -4.29 33.39
N LEU A 2 9.68 -5.30 32.88
CA LEU A 2 9.56 -5.59 31.45
C LEU A 2 8.08 -5.63 31.05
N TYR A 3 7.75 -5.18 29.85
CA TYR A 3 6.47 -5.41 29.20
C TYR A 3 6.71 -6.21 27.92
N SER A 4 6.11 -7.38 27.79
CA SER A 4 6.32 -8.27 26.62
C SER A 4 7.81 -8.49 26.28
N GLN A 5 8.66 -8.69 27.29
CA GLN A 5 10.12 -8.83 27.18
C GLN A 5 10.90 -7.56 26.76
N VAL A 6 10.22 -6.42 26.57
CA VAL A 6 10.83 -5.12 26.27
C VAL A 6 11.02 -4.31 27.58
N PRO A 7 12.15 -3.61 27.77
CA PRO A 7 12.34 -2.67 28.88
C PRO A 7 11.22 -1.61 28.93
N VAL A 8 10.78 -1.25 30.13
CA VAL A 8 9.74 -0.21 30.30
C VAL A 8 10.21 1.14 29.77
N GLU A 9 11.50 1.47 29.94
CA GLU A 9 12.09 2.69 29.37
C GLU A 9 11.97 2.74 27.84
N ASP A 10 12.27 1.64 27.15
CA ASP A 10 12.12 1.51 25.70
C ASP A 10 10.65 1.58 25.28
N THR A 11 9.74 1.03 26.10
CA THR A 11 8.29 1.08 25.85
C THR A 11 7.76 2.51 25.94
N LEU A 12 8.19 3.27 26.97
CA LEU A 12 7.82 4.67 27.14
C LEU A 12 8.40 5.53 26.01
N TRP A 13 9.68 5.30 25.69
CA TRP A 13 10.34 5.97 24.58
C TRP A 13 9.62 5.71 23.25
N PHE A 14 9.26 4.46 22.97
CA PHE A 14 8.49 4.08 21.78
C PHE A 14 7.16 4.83 21.71
N LYS A 15 6.41 4.88 22.81
CA LYS A 15 5.12 5.60 22.87
C LYS A 15 5.32 7.10 22.59
N GLN A 16 6.31 7.74 23.21
CA GLN A 16 6.62 9.15 22.97
C GLN A 16 7.03 9.39 21.51
N ARG A 17 7.79 8.46 20.93
CA ARG A 17 8.19 8.50 19.52
C ARG A 17 6.97 8.46 18.60
N LEU A 18 5.97 7.63 18.87
CA LEU A 18 4.75 7.58 18.05
C LEU A 18 3.88 8.84 18.13
N GLN A 19 3.85 9.49 19.30
CA GLN A 19 3.01 10.66 19.57
C GLN A 19 3.62 11.98 19.11
N ALA A 20 4.88 11.98 18.68
CA ALA A 20 5.53 13.18 18.19
C ALA A 20 4.99 13.56 16.79
N PRO A 21 4.76 14.87 16.52
CA PRO A 21 4.41 15.31 15.19
C PRO A 21 5.64 15.21 14.27
N TYR A 22 5.49 14.55 13.13
CA TYR A 22 6.50 14.47 12.08
C TYR A 22 5.94 15.03 10.78
N SER A 23 6.76 15.78 10.05
CA SER A 23 6.45 16.13 8.67
C SER A 23 6.77 14.96 7.73
N ILE A 24 6.22 14.98 6.52
CA ILE A 24 6.56 13.98 5.49
C ILE A 24 8.05 14.09 5.15
N GLU A 25 8.56 15.32 5.09
CA GLU A 25 9.94 15.66 4.80
C GLU A 25 10.91 15.06 5.84
N ASP A 26 10.55 15.08 7.13
CA ASP A 26 11.37 14.50 8.20
C ASP A 26 11.50 12.97 8.10
N LEU A 27 10.55 12.32 7.45
CA LEU A 27 10.44 10.86 7.35
C LEU A 27 10.87 10.32 5.99
N LEU A 28 11.15 11.20 5.03
CA LEU A 28 11.51 10.81 3.68
C LEU A 28 12.86 10.08 3.68
N GLY A 29 12.87 8.86 3.14
CA GLY A 29 14.07 8.01 3.11
C GLY A 29 14.47 7.42 4.47
N VAL A 30 13.69 7.65 5.53
CA VAL A 30 13.96 7.08 6.86
C VAL A 30 13.35 5.69 6.94
N SER A 31 14.18 4.69 7.25
CA SER A 31 13.73 3.31 7.48
C SER A 31 13.09 3.16 8.87
N VAL A 32 12.26 2.14 9.05
CA VAL A 32 11.71 1.73 10.35
C VAL A 32 12.81 1.43 11.36
N ARG A 33 13.89 0.76 10.90
CA ARG A 33 15.05 0.46 11.73
C ARG A 33 15.68 1.72 12.31
N ASP A 34 15.91 2.71 11.46
CA ASP A 34 16.54 3.97 11.86
C ASP A 34 15.59 4.78 12.75
N PHE A 35 14.32 4.86 12.35
CA PHE A 35 13.30 5.63 13.05
C PHE A 35 13.10 5.18 14.49
N PHE A 36 13.04 3.86 14.72
CA PHE A 36 12.91 3.25 16.06
C PHE A 36 14.25 2.88 16.71
N SER A 37 15.37 3.28 16.10
CA SER A 37 16.72 3.15 16.65
C SER A 37 17.07 1.72 17.07
N TYR A 38 16.75 0.73 16.22
CA TYR A 38 16.88 -0.70 16.52
C TYR A 38 18.27 -1.11 17.04
N ASP A 39 19.32 -0.51 16.51
CA ASP A 39 20.71 -0.81 16.89
C ASP A 39 21.00 -0.51 18.37
N THR A 40 20.31 0.49 18.92
CA THR A 40 20.43 0.88 20.33
C THR A 40 19.34 0.27 21.22
N ARG A 41 18.30 -0.34 20.63
CA ARG A 41 17.11 -0.86 21.32
C ARG A 41 16.77 -2.27 20.84
N PRO A 42 17.67 -3.25 21.01
CA PRO A 42 17.55 -4.57 20.38
C PRO A 42 16.31 -5.36 20.84
N LYS A 43 15.87 -5.19 22.09
CA LYS A 43 14.65 -5.86 22.60
C LYS A 43 13.38 -5.28 21.99
N LEU A 44 13.32 -3.95 21.85
CA LEU A 44 12.23 -3.27 21.13
C LEU A 44 12.24 -3.67 19.65
N ALA A 45 13.41 -3.75 19.03
CA ALA A 45 13.57 -4.16 17.64
C ALA A 45 13.03 -5.58 17.39
N ILE A 46 13.38 -6.55 18.25
CA ILE A 46 12.86 -7.92 18.15
C ILE A 46 11.34 -7.93 18.24
N PHE A 47 10.78 -7.22 19.22
CA PHE A 47 9.33 -7.11 19.38
C PHE A 47 8.65 -6.51 18.14
N LEU A 48 9.12 -5.35 17.68
CA LEU A 48 8.52 -4.64 16.55
C LEU A 48 8.68 -5.41 15.24
N ARG A 49 9.82 -6.07 15.00
CA ARG A 49 10.00 -6.95 13.83
C ARG A 49 8.93 -8.03 13.78
N SER A 50 8.70 -8.73 14.89
CA SER A 50 7.67 -9.79 14.94
C SER A 50 6.27 -9.25 14.68
N VAL A 51 5.92 -8.11 15.28
CA VAL A 51 4.60 -7.49 15.09
C VAL A 51 4.41 -6.98 13.66
N LEU A 52 5.36 -6.20 13.14
CA LEU A 52 5.25 -5.55 11.84
C LEU A 52 5.34 -6.57 10.69
N LEU A 53 6.19 -7.59 10.82
CA LEU A 53 6.24 -8.70 9.87
C LEU A 53 4.92 -9.47 9.86
N GLY A 54 4.39 -9.81 11.04
CA GLY A 54 3.14 -10.57 11.15
C GLY A 54 1.92 -9.79 10.68
N TRP A 55 1.90 -8.48 10.85
CA TRP A 55 0.74 -7.65 10.53
C TRP A 55 0.70 -7.24 9.05
N ILE A 56 1.83 -6.83 8.48
CA ILE A 56 1.88 -6.25 7.13
C ILE A 56 3.08 -6.70 6.29
N GLY A 57 3.84 -7.70 6.74
CA GLY A 57 5.02 -8.17 6.02
C GLY A 57 6.19 -7.18 5.99
N ALA A 58 6.22 -6.20 6.90
CA ALA A 58 7.26 -5.17 6.90
C ALA A 58 8.62 -5.71 7.37
N THR A 59 9.67 -5.17 6.76
CA THR A 59 11.09 -5.41 7.07
C THR A 59 11.72 -4.18 7.71
N ASP A 60 12.97 -4.31 8.16
CA ASP A 60 13.76 -3.21 8.73
C ASP A 60 13.90 -2.00 7.78
N ASP A 61 13.97 -2.26 6.47
CA ASP A 61 14.13 -1.25 5.41
C ASP A 61 12.81 -0.62 4.97
N THR A 62 11.68 -1.05 5.54
CA THR A 62 10.37 -0.47 5.22
C THR A 62 10.36 1.02 5.59
N PRO A 63 9.78 1.91 4.76
CA PRO A 63 9.69 3.33 5.07
C PRO A 63 8.96 3.61 6.40
N ALA A 64 9.56 4.42 7.27
CA ALA A 64 8.99 4.77 8.58
C ALA A 64 7.62 5.46 8.45
N LEU A 65 7.45 6.29 7.42
CA LEU A 65 6.19 6.98 7.13
C LEU A 65 5.01 6.01 6.98
N ALA A 66 5.21 4.87 6.31
CA ALA A 66 4.15 3.89 6.11
C ALA A 66 3.75 3.20 7.42
N ILE A 67 4.72 2.93 8.29
CA ILE A 67 4.48 2.33 9.60
C ILE A 67 3.81 3.31 10.55
N LEU A 68 4.24 4.57 10.56
CA LEU A 68 3.62 5.60 11.39
C LEU A 68 2.17 5.84 10.97
N ASN A 69 1.89 5.91 9.68
CA ASN A 69 0.52 6.00 9.19
C ASN A 69 -0.32 4.81 9.66
N LEU A 70 0.21 3.58 9.62
CA LEU A 70 -0.51 2.40 10.11
C LEU A 70 -0.73 2.41 11.63
N LEU A 71 0.30 2.73 12.41
CA LEU A 71 0.24 2.73 13.87
C LEU A 71 -0.61 3.89 14.40
N ASN A 72 -0.62 5.02 13.70
CA ASN A 72 -1.40 6.22 14.05
C ASN A 72 -2.76 6.27 13.36
N ASN A 73 -3.07 5.38 12.39
CA ASN A 73 -4.38 5.27 11.72
C ASN A 73 -5.54 4.88 12.66
N LYS A 74 -5.30 4.81 13.96
CA LYS A 74 -6.29 4.54 15.00
C LYS A 74 -6.82 5.80 15.67
N GLU A 75 -6.48 6.99 15.17
CA GLU A 75 -7.15 8.23 15.60
C GLU A 75 -8.49 8.40 14.85
N GLY A 76 -9.58 8.09 15.55
CA GLY A 76 -10.94 8.22 15.04
C GLY A 76 -11.97 7.58 15.98
N GLU A 77 -13.22 8.03 15.90
CA GLU A 77 -14.31 7.37 16.63
C GLU A 77 -14.57 5.98 16.05
N LEU A 78 -14.80 5.03 16.95
CA LEU A 78 -15.28 3.71 16.59
C LEU A 78 -16.62 3.81 15.88
N HIS A 79 -16.79 3.04 14.79
CA HIS A 79 -18.08 2.96 14.15
C HIS A 79 -19.09 2.36 15.14
N PRO A 80 -20.19 3.07 15.51
CA PRO A 80 -21.05 2.69 16.62
C PRO A 80 -21.77 1.34 16.39
N CYS A 81 -21.99 0.98 15.13
CA CYS A 81 -22.62 -0.30 14.76
C CYS A 81 -21.63 -1.45 14.53
N ALA A 82 -20.32 -1.20 14.60
CA ALA A 82 -19.30 -2.22 14.38
C ALA A 82 -18.03 -1.89 15.18
N PRO A 83 -18.10 -1.86 16.52
CA PRO A 83 -16.96 -1.52 17.38
C PRO A 83 -15.79 -2.52 17.26
N ASP A 84 -16.04 -3.71 16.71
CA ASP A 84 -15.03 -4.75 16.49
C ASP A 84 -14.52 -4.82 15.03
N ALA A 85 -15.00 -3.95 14.13
CA ALA A 85 -14.56 -3.94 12.72
C ALA A 85 -13.08 -3.53 12.52
N TYR A 86 -12.33 -3.29 13.59
CA TYR A 86 -10.87 -3.12 13.59
C TYR A 86 -10.11 -4.28 12.95
N SER A 87 -10.75 -5.43 12.80
CA SER A 87 -10.30 -6.50 11.94
C SER A 87 -11.51 -7.02 11.20
N LEU A 88 -11.75 -6.52 9.98
CA LEU A 88 -12.62 -7.21 9.03
C LEU A 88 -11.97 -8.55 8.70
N GLY A 89 -12.15 -9.52 9.59
CA GLY A 89 -11.87 -10.91 9.33
C GLY A 89 -12.87 -11.37 8.29
N MET A 90 -12.37 -11.78 7.13
CA MET A 90 -13.19 -12.46 6.14
C MET A 90 -13.18 -13.95 6.50
N ASP A 91 -14.37 -14.54 6.65
CA ASP A 91 -14.53 -15.98 6.87
C ASP A 91 -14.35 -16.81 5.58
N LYS A 92 -14.12 -16.11 4.46
CA LYS A 92 -13.90 -16.64 3.12
C LYS A 92 -12.74 -15.91 2.46
N PRO A 93 -12.13 -16.49 1.41
CA PRO A 93 -11.17 -15.76 0.59
C PRO A 93 -11.74 -14.43 0.11
N ILE A 94 -10.89 -13.39 0.02
CA ILE A 94 -11.29 -12.04 -0.41
C ILE A 94 -11.99 -12.04 -1.78
N SER A 95 -11.62 -12.99 -2.65
CA SER A 95 -12.29 -13.20 -3.93
C SER A 95 -13.79 -13.41 -3.76
N ASP A 96 -14.18 -14.24 -2.79
CA ASP A 96 -15.56 -14.67 -2.61
C ASP A 96 -16.34 -13.69 -1.72
N ALA A 97 -15.66 -13.14 -0.72
CA ALA A 97 -16.26 -12.21 0.23
C ALA A 97 -16.53 -10.82 -0.39
N LEU A 98 -15.65 -10.35 -1.28
CA LEU A 98 -15.67 -8.95 -1.76
C LEU A 98 -15.61 -8.82 -3.27
N ILE A 99 -14.61 -9.43 -3.92
CA ILE A 99 -14.32 -9.17 -5.35
C ILE A 99 -15.47 -9.68 -6.23
N ASN A 100 -15.87 -10.95 -6.07
CA ASN A 100 -16.92 -11.58 -6.88
C ASN A 100 -18.29 -10.89 -6.70
N PRO A 101 -18.76 -10.58 -5.47
CA PRO A 101 -19.99 -9.79 -5.28
C PRO A 101 -19.95 -8.44 -6.00
N LEU A 102 -18.83 -7.71 -5.90
CA LEU A 102 -18.67 -6.41 -6.56
C LEU A 102 -18.64 -6.55 -8.09
N THR A 103 -17.89 -7.51 -8.62
CA THR A 103 -17.85 -7.83 -10.06
C THR A 103 -19.25 -8.14 -10.59
N HIS A 104 -20.02 -8.97 -9.88
CA HIS A 104 -21.39 -9.31 -10.28
C HIS A 104 -22.32 -8.09 -10.28
N HIS A 105 -22.19 -7.21 -9.28
CA HIS A 105 -22.94 -5.96 -9.24
C HIS A 105 -22.61 -5.05 -10.43
N LEU A 106 -21.32 -4.90 -10.75
CA LEU A 106 -20.87 -4.08 -11.88
C LEU A 106 -21.31 -4.66 -13.23
N GLN A 107 -21.27 -5.98 -13.39
CA GLN A 107 -21.79 -6.65 -14.59
C GLN A 107 -23.28 -6.35 -14.82
N LYS A 108 -24.09 -6.35 -13.75
CA LYS A 108 -25.51 -5.96 -13.82
C LYS A 108 -25.72 -4.52 -14.27
N GLN A 109 -24.74 -3.64 -14.05
CA GLN A 109 -24.74 -2.27 -14.54
C GLN A 109 -24.17 -2.12 -15.97
N GLY A 110 -23.80 -3.23 -16.62
CA GLY A 110 -23.26 -3.23 -17.98
C GLY A 110 -21.74 -3.14 -18.07
N VAL A 111 -21.01 -3.22 -16.96
CA VAL A 111 -19.54 -3.25 -16.98
C VAL A 111 -19.06 -4.58 -17.58
N GLN A 112 -18.17 -4.49 -18.57
CA GLN A 112 -17.56 -5.65 -19.21
C GLN A 112 -16.22 -5.99 -18.58
N PHE A 113 -16.03 -7.26 -18.25
CA PHE A 113 -14.78 -7.77 -17.67
C PHE A 113 -14.09 -8.69 -18.68
N HIS A 114 -12.85 -8.37 -19.03
CA HIS A 114 -12.04 -9.14 -19.96
C HIS A 114 -10.82 -9.71 -19.23
N LEU A 115 -10.87 -11.00 -18.91
CA LEU A 115 -9.79 -11.72 -18.22
C LEU A 115 -8.80 -12.32 -19.22
N GLY A 116 -7.58 -12.59 -18.76
CA GLY A 116 -6.52 -13.19 -19.59
C GLY A 116 -5.82 -12.20 -20.54
N TYR A 117 -6.14 -10.91 -20.46
CA TYR A 117 -5.50 -9.86 -21.24
C TYR A 117 -4.51 -9.07 -20.38
N LYS A 118 -3.30 -8.89 -20.89
CA LYS A 118 -2.24 -8.11 -20.23
C LYS A 118 -1.85 -6.94 -21.11
N ALA A 119 -1.80 -5.74 -20.53
CA ALA A 119 -1.26 -4.56 -21.19
C ALA A 119 0.25 -4.72 -21.43
N GLN A 120 0.70 -4.46 -22.64
CA GLN A 120 2.09 -4.54 -23.07
C GLN A 120 2.70 -3.15 -23.24
N ALA A 121 1.95 -2.21 -23.82
CA ALA A 121 2.42 -0.85 -24.07
C ALA A 121 1.25 0.14 -24.13
N ILE A 122 1.55 1.41 -23.90
CA ILE A 122 0.62 2.51 -24.09
C ILE A 122 1.08 3.35 -25.28
N TYR A 123 0.14 3.86 -26.06
CA TYR A 123 0.43 4.74 -27.19
C TYR A 123 -0.08 6.14 -26.89
N PRO A 124 0.81 7.07 -26.51
CA PRO A 124 0.43 8.48 -26.42
C PRO A 124 0.23 9.06 -27.83
N ASN A 125 -0.58 10.12 -27.94
CA ASN A 125 -0.63 10.93 -29.15
C ASN A 125 0.74 11.58 -29.42
N LYS A 126 0.93 12.09 -30.65
CA LYS A 126 2.19 12.75 -31.05
C LYS A 126 2.64 13.87 -30.10
N ALA A 127 1.69 14.61 -29.52
CA ALA A 127 1.96 15.70 -28.59
C ALA A 127 2.23 15.23 -27.14
N ARG A 128 2.09 13.93 -26.85
CA ARG A 128 2.17 13.31 -25.51
C ARG A 128 1.25 13.93 -24.46
N THR A 129 0.09 14.42 -24.89
CA THR A 129 -0.93 15.03 -24.03
C THR A 129 -2.08 14.09 -23.68
N ARG A 130 -2.24 12.98 -24.42
CA ARG A 130 -3.26 11.95 -24.14
C ARG A 130 -2.79 10.56 -24.57
N ILE A 131 -3.39 9.53 -24.00
CA ILE A 131 -3.26 8.14 -24.47
C ILE A 131 -4.29 7.90 -25.58
N GLU A 132 -3.84 7.39 -26.73
CA GLU A 132 -4.70 7.03 -27.86
C GLU A 132 -5.06 5.55 -27.88
N GLY A 133 -4.25 4.69 -27.27
CA GLY A 133 -4.52 3.25 -27.20
C GLY A 133 -3.64 2.51 -26.20
N VAL A 134 -4.08 1.30 -25.84
CA VAL A 134 -3.30 0.34 -25.06
C VAL A 134 -3.11 -0.92 -25.88
N ARG A 135 -1.87 -1.30 -26.16
CA ARG A 135 -1.54 -2.57 -26.81
C ARG A 135 -1.53 -3.69 -25.78
N LEU A 136 -2.21 -4.77 -26.10
CA LEU A 136 -2.20 -6.01 -25.32
C LEU A 136 -1.10 -6.95 -25.83
N HIS A 137 -0.69 -7.90 -24.99
CA HIS A 137 0.25 -8.95 -25.39
C HIS A 137 -0.25 -9.87 -26.51
N THR A 138 -1.55 -9.83 -26.82
CA THR A 138 -2.17 -10.52 -27.96
C THR A 138 -2.06 -9.71 -29.26
N ASP A 139 -1.27 -8.63 -29.27
CA ASP A 139 -1.15 -7.63 -30.35
C ASP A 139 -2.46 -6.90 -30.70
N SER A 140 -3.50 -7.07 -29.88
CA SER A 140 -4.75 -6.31 -29.99
C SER A 140 -4.62 -4.94 -29.33
N THR A 141 -5.32 -3.94 -29.87
CA THR A 141 -5.34 -2.58 -29.31
C THR A 141 -6.69 -2.28 -28.69
N VAL A 142 -6.68 -1.80 -27.44
CA VAL A 142 -7.86 -1.28 -26.75
C VAL A 142 -7.94 0.22 -26.97
N LEU A 143 -9.11 0.68 -27.41
CA LEU A 143 -9.44 2.10 -27.62
C LEU A 143 -10.55 2.50 -26.66
N ALA A 144 -10.40 3.65 -26.00
CA ALA A 144 -11.36 4.22 -25.08
C ALA A 144 -11.19 5.75 -25.00
N ASP A 145 -12.23 6.44 -24.53
CA ASP A 145 -12.17 7.87 -24.26
C ASP A 145 -11.27 8.20 -23.06
N TYR A 146 -11.24 7.31 -22.07
CA TYR A 146 -10.44 7.44 -20.85
C TYR A 146 -9.78 6.11 -20.48
N TYR A 147 -8.57 6.19 -19.92
CA TYR A 147 -7.81 5.05 -19.43
C TYR A 147 -7.50 5.23 -17.96
N VAL A 148 -7.77 4.20 -17.16
CA VAL A 148 -7.43 4.14 -15.73
C VAL A 148 -6.48 2.97 -15.53
N PHE A 149 -5.30 3.25 -14.99
CA PHE A 149 -4.30 2.24 -14.66
C PHE A 149 -4.36 1.94 -13.16
N ALA A 150 -5.09 0.88 -12.80
CA ALA A 150 -5.08 0.30 -11.46
C ALA A 150 -4.07 -0.86 -11.38
N LEU A 151 -2.83 -0.60 -11.77
CA LEU A 151 -1.75 -1.58 -11.85
C LEU A 151 -0.73 -1.37 -10.72
N PRO A 152 -0.02 -2.43 -10.29
CA PRO A 152 1.07 -2.30 -9.33
C PRO A 152 2.10 -1.25 -9.80
N ALA A 153 2.71 -0.53 -8.86
CA ALA A 153 3.61 0.59 -9.13
C ALA A 153 4.71 0.24 -10.15
N HIS A 154 5.35 -0.93 -9.98
CA HIS A 154 6.41 -1.39 -10.88
C HIS A 154 5.92 -1.67 -12.30
N VAL A 155 4.69 -2.17 -12.47
CA VAL A 155 4.07 -2.39 -13.79
C VAL A 155 3.74 -1.05 -14.42
N THR A 156 3.13 -0.15 -13.64
CA THR A 156 2.83 1.22 -14.05
C THR A 156 4.08 1.94 -14.52
N GLN A 157 5.18 1.87 -13.76
CA GLN A 157 6.48 2.42 -14.16
C GLN A 157 6.98 1.82 -15.47
N SER A 158 6.93 0.50 -15.64
CA SER A 158 7.37 -0.13 -16.89
C SER A 158 6.57 0.32 -18.13
N LEU A 159 5.31 0.70 -17.95
CA LEU A 159 4.44 1.19 -19.03
C LEU A 159 4.55 2.70 -19.27
N LEU A 160 4.77 3.49 -18.21
CA LEU A 160 4.69 4.96 -18.23
C LEU A 160 6.02 5.69 -18.09
N ALA A 161 7.14 5.02 -17.80
CA ALA A 161 8.41 5.69 -17.48
C ALA A 161 8.86 6.70 -18.56
N GLU A 162 8.61 6.42 -19.84
CA GLU A 162 8.94 7.34 -20.93
C GLU A 162 7.94 8.50 -21.12
N THR A 163 6.78 8.42 -20.47
CA THR A 163 5.64 9.32 -20.65
C THR A 163 5.46 10.30 -19.49
N SER A 164 5.88 9.96 -18.27
CA SER A 164 5.81 10.87 -17.12
C SER A 164 6.96 10.67 -16.12
N PRO A 165 8.03 11.48 -16.18
CA PRO A 165 9.11 11.46 -15.19
C PRO A 165 8.70 12.08 -13.85
N ALA A 166 7.51 12.69 -13.76
CA ALA A 166 7.01 13.36 -12.55
C ALA A 166 6.45 12.39 -11.50
N LEU A 167 6.26 11.10 -11.84
CA LEU A 167 5.82 10.08 -10.90
C LEU A 167 7.03 9.43 -10.22
N SER A 168 7.22 9.69 -8.93
CA SER A 168 8.16 8.93 -8.10
C SER A 168 7.47 7.65 -7.62
N TYR A 169 8.05 6.50 -7.98
CA TYR A 169 7.54 5.17 -7.62
C TYR A 169 8.19 4.63 -6.32
N ASP A 170 9.22 5.31 -5.82
CA ASP A 170 10.06 4.88 -4.69
C ASP A 170 9.28 4.78 -3.36
N TYR A 171 8.12 5.45 -3.30
CA TYR A 171 7.27 5.53 -2.11
C TYR A 171 5.91 4.86 -2.30
N VAL A 172 5.66 4.20 -3.44
CA VAL A 172 4.40 3.47 -3.66
C VAL A 172 4.53 2.06 -3.12
N LEU A 173 4.12 1.89 -1.87
CA LEU A 173 3.96 0.57 -1.28
C LEU A 173 2.68 -0.07 -1.83
N SER A 174 2.86 -0.95 -2.81
CA SER A 174 1.78 -1.83 -3.25
C SER A 174 1.69 -2.99 -2.27
N HIS A 175 0.72 -2.94 -1.37
CA HIS A 175 0.28 -4.16 -0.69
C HIS A 175 -0.46 -5.00 -1.73
N GLY A 176 0.26 -5.94 -2.34
CA GLY A 176 -0.38 -7.02 -3.08
C GLY A 176 -1.19 -7.83 -2.07
N PHE A 177 -2.50 -7.90 -2.28
CA PHE A 177 -3.31 -8.93 -1.64
C PHE A 177 -3.01 -10.29 -2.28
#